data_AF-A0A397W587-F1
#
_entry.id   AF-A0A397W587-F1
#
_cell.length_a   1.000
_cell.length_b   1.000
_cell.length_c   1.000
_cell.angle_alpha   90.00
_cell.angle_beta   90.00
_cell.angle_gamma   90.00
#
_symmetry.space_group_name_H-M   'P 1'
#
loop_
_entity.id
_entity.type
_entity.pdbx_description
1 polymer ?
#
loop_
_entity_poly.entity_id
_entity_poly.type
_entity_poly.pdbx_seq_one_letter_code
_entity_poly.pdbx_strand_id
1 'polypeptide(L)'
;MSPNRQVLSTILPPRKILRPTLPTRNTVPFSTVINEAHAGEIASWIDKKENTYSLTNNRYEFKLLLRGTRDGFTADSFWKLCDKQIQLVVVMKVKGTDEILGGYNPIGWN
;
A
#
# COMPACT_ATOMS: atom_id res chain seq x y z
N MET A 1 62.27 -14.18 -13.54
CA MET A 1 61.02 -13.47 -13.22
C MET A 1 61.35 -11.99 -13.09
N SER A 2 60.80 -11.12 -13.95
CA SER A 2 61.09 -9.67 -13.90
C SER A 2 59.94 -8.94 -13.19
N PRO A 3 60.15 -8.35 -12.01
CA PRO A 3 59.13 -7.60 -11.30
C PRO A 3 59.31 -6.13 -11.63
N ASN A 4 58.50 -5.57 -12.55
CA ASN A 4 58.17 -4.14 -12.66
C ASN A 4 57.55 -3.82 -14.03
N ARG A 5 56.31 -4.28 -14.27
CA ARG A 5 55.49 -3.72 -15.35
C ARG A 5 54.63 -2.60 -14.76
N GLN A 6 54.99 -1.35 -15.04
CA GLN A 6 54.20 -0.19 -14.62
C GLN A 6 52.84 -0.21 -15.33
N VAL A 7 51.77 -0.20 -14.56
CA VAL A 7 50.39 -0.14 -15.09
C VAL A 7 49.97 1.32 -15.12
N LEU A 8 49.72 1.85 -16.32
CA LEU A 8 49.17 3.18 -16.51
C LEU A 8 47.66 3.14 -16.28
N SER A 9 47.19 3.91 -15.29
CA SER A 9 45.77 4.14 -15.01
C SER A 9 45.35 5.47 -15.61
N THR A 10 44.25 5.48 -16.37
CA THR A 10 43.64 6.74 -16.85
C THR A 10 42.64 7.22 -15.82
N ILE A 11 42.95 8.32 -15.13
CA ILE A 11 42.04 8.94 -14.16
C ILE A 11 40.98 9.72 -14.94
N LEU A 12 39.74 9.26 -14.89
CA LEU A 12 38.61 9.98 -15.49
C LEU A 12 38.21 11.19 -14.62
N PRO A 13 37.73 12.29 -15.24
CA PRO A 13 37.30 13.45 -14.50
C PRO A 13 36.06 13.16 -13.64
N PRO A 14 35.82 13.95 -12.57
CA PRO A 14 34.66 13.79 -11.71
C PRO A 14 33.35 13.89 -12.52
N ARG A 15 32.49 12.87 -12.39
CA ARG A 15 31.19 12.83 -13.06
C ARG A 15 30.30 13.95 -12.50
N LYS A 16 29.85 14.87 -13.35
CA LYS A 16 28.84 15.87 -12.96
C LYS A 16 27.49 15.16 -12.74
N ILE A 17 27.09 14.99 -11.49
CA ILE A 17 25.78 14.45 -11.14
C ILE A 17 24.75 15.55 -11.36
N LEU A 18 24.05 15.50 -12.49
CA LEU A 18 22.82 16.25 -12.65
C LEU A 18 21.78 15.63 -11.71
N ARG A 19 21.15 16.44 -10.86
CA ARG A 19 20.01 16.02 -10.04
C ARG A 19 18.74 16.32 -10.83
N PRO A 20 18.23 15.40 -11.65
CA PRO A 20 16.95 15.62 -12.31
C PRO A 20 15.89 15.81 -11.22
N THR A 21 15.15 16.91 -11.31
CA THR A 21 13.90 17.08 -10.57
C THR A 21 12.95 15.99 -11.04
N LEU A 22 12.71 15.00 -10.17
CA LEU A 22 11.75 13.93 -10.46
C LEU A 22 10.35 14.54 -10.56
N PRO A 23 9.53 14.13 -11.55
CA PRO A 23 8.16 14.59 -11.65
C PRO A 23 7.41 14.24 -10.36
N THR A 24 6.53 15.14 -9.91
CA THR A 24 5.66 14.91 -8.76
C THR A 24 4.89 13.61 -8.99
N ARG A 25 5.15 12.59 -8.16
CA ARG A 25 4.37 11.35 -8.21
C ARG A 25 2.97 11.68 -7.70
N ASN A 26 2.01 11.76 -8.62
CA ASN A 26 0.59 11.75 -8.27
C ASN A 26 0.25 10.33 -7.79
N THR A 27 0.44 10.05 -6.50
CA THR A 27 0.00 8.78 -5.90
C THR A 27 -1.51 8.80 -5.81
N VAL A 28 -2.18 8.07 -6.70
CA VAL A 28 -3.63 7.87 -6.60
C VAL A 28 -3.90 7.15 -5.28
N PRO A 29 -4.76 7.70 -4.40
CA PRO A 29 -5.06 7.05 -3.12
C PRO A 29 -5.78 5.71 -3.37
N PHE A 30 -5.42 4.68 -2.60
CA PHE A 30 -6.05 3.36 -2.70
C PHE A 30 -7.50 3.36 -2.17
N SER A 31 -7.86 4.32 -1.31
CA SER A 31 -9.19 4.46 -0.72
C SER A 31 -9.60 5.92 -0.57
N THR A 32 -10.91 6.17 -0.55
CA THR A 32 -11.51 7.47 -0.24
C THR A 32 -12.06 7.54 1.19
N VAL A 33 -12.02 6.44 1.94
CA VAL A 33 -12.57 6.31 3.30
C VAL A 33 -11.44 6.23 4.33
N ILE A 34 -10.38 5.50 4.03
CA ILE A 34 -9.22 5.32 4.91
C ILE A 34 -7.94 5.83 4.25
N ASN A 35 -6.97 6.22 5.07
CA ASN A 35 -5.64 6.60 4.64
C ASN A 35 -4.61 5.54 5.08
N GLU A 36 -3.33 5.79 4.79
CA GLU A 36 -2.25 4.86 5.13
C GLU A 36 -2.05 4.67 6.65
N ALA A 37 -2.38 5.66 7.49
CA ALA A 37 -2.29 5.52 8.94
C ALA A 37 -3.35 4.53 9.46
N HIS A 38 -4.60 4.67 8.99
CA HIS A 38 -5.67 3.72 9.29
C HIS A 38 -5.32 2.31 8.76
N ALA A 39 -4.69 2.22 7.58
CA ALA A 39 -4.23 0.94 7.03
C ALA A 39 -3.17 0.27 7.93
N GLY A 40 -2.23 1.03 8.48
CA GLY A 40 -1.27 0.54 9.46
C GLY A 40 -1.91 0.06 10.75
N GLU A 41 -2.96 0.74 11.21
CA GLU A 41 -3.73 0.36 12.39
C GLU A 41 -4.53 -0.93 12.16
N ILE A 42 -5.28 -1.02 11.06
CA ILE A 42 -5.99 -2.24 10.68
C ILE A 42 -5.02 -3.43 10.53
N ALA A 43 -3.86 -3.23 9.89
CA ALA A 43 -2.84 -4.25 9.77
C ALA A 43 -2.32 -4.73 11.14
N SER A 44 -2.19 -3.82 12.11
CA SER A 44 -1.79 -4.20 13.48
C SER A 44 -2.86 -5.01 14.19
N TRP A 45 -4.15 -4.70 13.98
CA TRP A 45 -5.26 -5.48 14.54
C TRP A 45 -5.33 -6.90 13.96
N ILE A 46 -5.09 -7.05 12.65
CA ILE A 46 -5.03 -8.36 11.98
C ILE A 46 -3.95 -9.23 12.62
N ASP A 47 -2.76 -8.66 12.85
CA ASP A 47 -1.62 -9.36 13.47
C ASP A 47 -1.72 -9.46 15.00
N LYS A 48 -2.77 -8.88 15.61
CA LYS A 48 -2.93 -8.76 17.07
C LYS A 48 -1.74 -8.11 17.76
N LYS A 49 -1.14 -7.11 17.10
CA LYS A 49 -0.04 -6.32 17.63
C LYS A 49 -0.55 -5.20 18.53
N GLU A 50 0.19 -4.94 19.60
CA GLU A 50 -0.04 -3.78 20.48
C GLU A 50 0.36 -2.47 19.80
N ASN A 51 1.48 -2.47 19.06
CA ASN A 51 1.99 -1.30 18.36
C ASN A 51 1.50 -1.26 16.91
N THR A 52 0.96 -0.11 16.52
CA THR A 52 0.52 0.19 15.14
C THR A 52 1.69 0.13 14.16
N TYR A 53 1.46 -0.40 12.97
CA TYR A 53 2.43 -0.29 11.88
C TYR A 53 2.56 1.18 11.42
N SER A 54 3.80 1.61 11.22
CA SER A 54 4.11 2.84 10.51
C SER A 54 3.98 2.66 8.99
N LEU A 55 3.96 3.80 8.29
CA LEU A 55 3.94 3.85 6.82
C LEU A 55 5.09 3.08 6.16
N THR A 56 6.20 2.90 6.86
CA THR A 56 7.43 2.31 6.31
C THR A 56 7.64 0.86 6.71
N ASN A 57 6.94 0.35 7.72
CA ASN A 57 7.11 -1.01 8.23
C ASN A 57 5.88 -1.91 8.02
N ASN A 58 4.77 -1.35 7.52
CA ASN A 58 3.61 -2.13 7.14
C ASN A 58 3.93 -2.97 5.89
N ARG A 59 3.76 -4.29 5.99
CA ARG A 59 3.96 -5.23 4.88
C ARG A 59 2.67 -5.55 4.13
N TYR A 60 1.52 -5.12 4.64
CA TYR A 60 0.24 -5.33 3.99
C TYR A 60 0.03 -4.35 2.85
N GLU A 61 -0.47 -4.87 1.72
CA GLU A 61 -0.93 -4.08 0.58
C GLU A 61 -2.45 -4.18 0.51
N PHE A 62 -3.15 -3.07 0.77
CA PHE A 62 -4.60 -3.03 0.70
C PHE A 62 -5.05 -2.77 -0.75
N LYS A 63 -5.71 -3.75 -1.35
CA LYS A 63 -6.24 -3.67 -2.72
C LYS A 63 -7.74 -3.39 -2.70
N LEU A 64 -8.16 -2.32 -3.36
CA LEU A 64 -9.57 -1.97 -3.46
C LEU A 64 -10.30 -2.89 -4.45
N LEU A 65 -11.09 -3.82 -3.93
CA LEU A 65 -11.94 -4.70 -4.74
C LEU A 65 -13.28 -4.04 -5.07
N LEU A 66 -13.98 -3.55 -4.04
CA LEU A 66 -15.32 -2.97 -4.13
C LEU A 66 -15.35 -1.58 -3.48
N ARG A 67 -15.99 -0.61 -4.14
CA ARG A 67 -16.33 0.69 -3.58
C ARG A 67 -17.76 1.04 -3.94
N GLY A 68 -18.63 1.22 -2.96
CA GLY A 68 -20.06 1.45 -3.23
C GLY A 68 -20.37 2.66 -4.12
N THR A 69 -19.58 3.74 -4.05
CA THR A 69 -19.74 4.90 -4.96
C THR A 69 -19.28 4.65 -6.41
N ARG A 70 -18.50 3.57 -6.66
CA ARG A 70 -18.02 3.15 -7.98
C ARG A 70 -18.84 1.98 -8.53
N ASP A 71 -19.10 0.99 -7.70
CA ASP A 71 -19.62 -0.34 -8.09
C ASP A 71 -21.06 -0.59 -7.63
N GLY A 72 -21.63 0.33 -6.85
CA GLY A 72 -22.96 0.20 -6.26
C GLY A 72 -22.96 -0.44 -4.87
N PHE A 73 -23.97 -0.09 -4.07
CA PHE A 73 -24.20 -0.64 -2.73
C PHE A 73 -25.22 -1.79 -2.78
N THR A 74 -24.88 -2.87 -3.50
CA THR A 74 -25.77 -4.03 -3.68
C THR A 74 -25.08 -5.33 -3.30
N ALA A 75 -25.87 -6.32 -2.88
CA ALA A 75 -25.37 -7.67 -2.61
C ALA A 75 -24.76 -8.29 -3.89
N ASP A 76 -25.38 -8.11 -5.04
CA ASP A 76 -24.87 -8.56 -6.34
C ASP A 76 -23.47 -8.01 -6.63
N SER A 77 -23.25 -6.70 -6.45
CA SER A 77 -21.93 -6.10 -6.63
C SER A 77 -20.89 -6.71 -5.68
N PHE A 78 -21.29 -6.98 -4.44
CA PHE A 78 -20.43 -7.64 -3.45
C PHE A 78 -20.07 -9.06 -3.89
N TRP A 79 -21.05 -9.91 -4.16
CA TRP A 79 -20.81 -11.30 -4.57
C TRP A 79 -20.00 -11.38 -5.88
N LYS A 80 -20.25 -10.49 -6.84
CA LYS A 80 -19.50 -10.44 -8.09
C LYS A 80 -18.00 -10.16 -7.89
N LEU A 81 -17.62 -9.35 -6.90
CA LEU A 81 -16.25 -8.85 -6.73
C LEU A 81 -15.51 -9.49 -5.55
N CYS A 82 -16.23 -9.99 -4.56
CA CYS A 82 -15.68 -10.50 -3.30
C CYS A 82 -15.90 -12.02 -3.12
N ASP A 83 -16.66 -12.70 -3.99
CA ASP A 83 -16.84 -14.16 -3.92
C ASP A 83 -15.47 -14.87 -3.94
N LYS A 84 -15.29 -15.80 -2.99
CA LYS A 84 -14.08 -16.62 -2.78
C LYS A 84 -12.81 -15.83 -2.48
N GLN A 85 -12.89 -14.51 -2.28
CA GLN A 85 -11.77 -13.73 -1.84
C GLN A 85 -11.60 -13.90 -0.32
N ILE A 86 -10.37 -14.16 0.10
CA ILE A 86 -9.99 -14.34 1.51
C ILE A 86 -9.31 -13.08 2.05
N GLN A 87 -9.13 -13.00 3.37
CA GLN A 87 -8.42 -11.88 4.02
C GLN A 87 -9.01 -10.52 3.65
N LEU A 88 -10.34 -10.44 3.67
CA LEU A 88 -11.08 -9.25 3.28
C LEU A 88 -11.28 -8.31 4.45
N VAL A 89 -10.99 -7.03 4.23
CA VAL A 89 -11.38 -5.95 5.13
C VAL A 89 -12.51 -5.16 4.47
N VAL A 90 -13.61 -5.00 5.21
CA VAL A 90 -14.72 -4.11 4.83
C VAL A 90 -14.63 -2.86 5.69
N VAL A 91 -14.66 -1.69 5.06
CA VAL A 91 -14.72 -0.38 5.73
C VAL A 91 -15.87 0.45 5.18
N MET A 92 -16.55 1.19 6.05
CA MET A 92 -17.62 2.11 5.69
C MET A 92 -17.56 3.38 6.54
N LYS A 93 -17.87 4.53 5.92
CA LYS A 93 -18.01 5.81 6.60
C LYS A 93 -19.48 6.10 6.88
N VAL A 94 -19.81 6.45 8.12
CA VAL A 94 -21.18 6.83 8.49
C VAL A 94 -21.49 8.22 7.92
N LYS A 95 -22.66 8.37 7.31
CA LYS A 95 -23.04 9.63 6.63
C LYS A 95 -23.22 10.75 7.65
N GLY A 96 -22.60 11.90 7.39
CA GLY A 96 -22.72 13.08 8.25
C GLY A 96 -21.83 13.04 9.49
N THR A 97 -20.99 12.01 9.64
CA THR A 97 -20.00 11.91 10.71
C THR A 97 -18.62 11.55 10.14
N ASP A 98 -17.60 11.54 10.98
CA ASP A 98 -16.26 11.03 10.65
C ASP A 98 -16.03 9.61 11.16
N GLU A 99 -17.09 8.92 11.61
CA GLU A 99 -17.01 7.56 12.09
C GLU A 99 -16.76 6.57 10.95
N ILE A 100 -15.79 5.68 11.16
CA ILE A 100 -15.45 4.59 10.26
C ILE A 100 -15.73 3.29 10.99
N LEU A 101 -16.56 2.45 10.38
CA LEU A 101 -16.92 1.12 10.86
C LEU A 101 -16.41 0.08 9.88
N GLY A 102 -16.26 -1.15 10.34
CA GLY A 102 -15.76 -2.21 9.49
C GLY A 102 -15.57 -3.54 10.19
N GLY A 103 -14.99 -4.47 9.45
CA GLY A 103 -14.65 -5.80 9.94
C GLY A 103 -13.65 -6.49 9.03
N TYR A 104 -12.91 -7.43 9.60
CA TYR A 104 -11.98 -8.29 8.89
C TYR A 104 -12.51 -9.72 8.85
N ASN A 105 -12.52 -10.32 7.66
CA ASN A 105 -12.86 -11.71 7.44
C ASN A 105 -11.66 -12.46 6.83
N PRO A 106 -10.96 -13.31 7.62
CA PRO A 106 -9.81 -14.04 7.12
C PRO A 106 -10.15 -15.15 6.12
N ILE A 107 -11.35 -15.73 6.21
CA ILE A 107 -11.75 -16.92 5.43
C ILE A 107 -12.58 -16.60 4.18
N GLY A 108 -13.05 -15.36 4.05
CA GLY A 108 -13.84 -14.92 2.91
C GLY A 108 -15.32 -15.31 2.98
N TRP A 109 -16.02 -15.08 1.88
CA TRP A 109 -17.41 -15.47 1.66
C TRP A 109 -17.50 -16.33 0.40
N ASN A 110 -18.42 -17.28 0.39
CA ASN A 110 -18.79 -18.06 -0.79
C ASN A 110 -20.31 -18.29 -0.86
#